data_AF-A0A921Z8W7-F1
#
_entry.id   AF-A0A921Z8W7-F1
#
_cell.length_a   1.000
_cell.length_b   1.000
_cell.length_c   1.000
_cell.angle_alpha   90.00
_cell.angle_beta   90.00
_cell.angle_gamma   90.00
#
_symmetry.space_group_name_H-M   'P 1'
#
loop_
_entity.id
_entity.type
_entity.pdbx_description
1 polymer ?
#
loop_
_entity_poly.entity_id
_entity_poly.type
_entity_poly.pdbx_seq_one_letter_code
_entity_poly.pdbx_strand_id
1 'polypeptide(L)'
;MHCIRSVLSHLRRSREITPCIQRVIETKSVIHNTRFYSIPQEDTSDELVNAICKGDQDLEKKLRILMLEVEVMRQDGRCAPDTMNIEHWTHLLNLTSKNQRSTYLTYLWKNEKTRENKKAKKEARRKELDSVIPEPEKEYPDDLLYGIKYQSLFLRIRDQSINTFDNYRALQALMHGQPVIIDCSYEEHMVWREIVNAAKQMTYVFGDNRTHKDPFNLYMCNVNMKGEFMKQMRKNIPSIEEPWFPMNVCTQSYLDIFPKEKLVYLTPHCRQELTNFDHDDVYIVGCMVDKMNNEPISLAKAKKDNIRMAKLPLDRYLEWAPGSKKNLNINHMIPILLDLKSTGDWEYALRHIPRRKLMETKILAMQKKLKNNPMLEETVFKNFRKSNLGRKSEYFLKDRKSKSRSLYNDDVH
;
A
#
# COMPACT_ATOMS: atom_id res chain seq x y z
N MET A 1 17.46 1.58 -58.05
CA MET A 1 18.58 1.28 -57.12
C MET A 1 19.15 2.57 -56.53
N HIS A 2 18.55 3.16 -55.48
CA HIS A 2 19.20 4.20 -54.64
C HIS A 2 18.41 4.52 -53.35
N CYS A 3 17.83 3.51 -52.68
CA CYS A 3 17.13 3.69 -51.38
C CYS A 3 17.63 2.76 -50.26
N ILE A 4 18.91 2.38 -50.27
CA ILE A 4 19.49 1.49 -49.23
C ILE A 4 20.68 2.12 -48.49
N ARG A 5 21.16 3.32 -48.87
CA ARG A 5 22.33 3.95 -48.25
C ARG A 5 22.04 4.94 -47.11
N SER A 6 20.78 5.29 -46.83
CA SER A 6 20.44 6.23 -45.73
C SER A 6 20.04 5.56 -44.41
N VAL A 7 19.88 4.23 -44.38
CA VAL A 7 19.47 3.50 -43.18
C VAL A 7 20.67 2.99 -42.37
N LEU A 8 21.86 2.93 -42.99
CA LEU A 8 23.09 2.42 -42.35
C LEU A 8 23.93 3.49 -41.63
N SER A 9 23.60 4.77 -41.75
CA SER A 9 24.28 5.86 -41.01
C SER A 9 23.70 6.11 -39.61
N HIS A 10 22.47 5.66 -39.32
CA HIS A 10 21.85 5.78 -38.00
C HIS A 10 22.14 4.62 -37.04
N LEU A 11 22.80 3.56 -37.50
CA LEU A 11 23.11 2.35 -36.69
C LEU A 11 24.55 2.31 -36.13
N ARG A 12 25.34 3.38 -36.26
CA ARG A 12 26.69 3.48 -35.67
C ARG A 12 26.89 4.77 -34.87
N ARG A 13 26.07 4.97 -33.85
CA ARG A 13 26.45 5.82 -32.70
C ARG A 13 25.65 5.46 -31.45
N SER A 14 25.67 4.18 -31.08
CA SER A 14 25.50 3.80 -29.68
C SER A 14 26.73 4.31 -28.92
N ARG A 15 26.69 5.56 -28.47
CA ARG A 15 27.57 5.98 -27.37
C ARG A 15 27.17 5.10 -26.20
N GLU A 16 28.07 4.20 -25.80
CA GLU A 16 27.98 3.52 -24.52
C GLU A 16 27.90 4.61 -23.44
N ILE A 17 26.70 4.87 -22.93
CA ILE A 17 26.51 5.60 -21.70
C ILE A 17 26.97 4.63 -20.62
N THR A 18 28.27 4.64 -20.36
CA THR A 18 28.82 4.09 -19.13
C THR A 18 28.16 4.86 -17.99
N PRO A 19 27.49 4.21 -17.04
CA PRO A 19 27.00 4.91 -15.87
C PRO A 19 28.23 5.52 -15.19
N CYS A 20 28.27 6.85 -15.10
CA CYS A 20 29.28 7.55 -14.33
C CYS A 20 29.22 6.97 -12.92
N ILE A 21 30.24 6.21 -12.56
CA ILE A 21 30.48 5.76 -11.19
C ILE A 21 30.56 7.06 -10.40
N GLN A 22 29.51 7.35 -9.63
CA GLN A 22 29.49 8.47 -8.71
C GLN A 22 30.75 8.36 -7.86
N ARG A 23 31.72 9.26 -8.10
CA ARG A 23 32.74 9.54 -7.11
C ARG A 23 31.98 9.89 -5.84
N VAL A 24 32.19 9.08 -4.81
CA VAL A 24 31.90 9.49 -3.43
C VAL A 24 32.71 10.77 -3.24
N ILE A 25 32.05 11.92 -3.38
CA ILE A 25 32.61 13.18 -2.96
C ILE A 25 32.67 13.03 -1.44
N GLU A 26 33.87 12.76 -0.92
CA GLU A 26 34.19 13.00 0.47
C GLU A 26 33.92 14.49 0.74
N THR A 27 32.69 14.80 1.11
CA THR A 27 32.40 16.08 1.75
C THR A 27 33.12 16.03 3.08
N LYS A 28 34.31 16.64 3.13
CA LYS A 28 34.93 17.03 4.40
C LYS A 28 33.86 17.82 5.15
N SER A 29 33.28 17.20 6.16
CA SER A 29 32.40 17.87 7.11
C SER A 29 33.24 18.93 7.80
N VAL A 30 33.17 20.16 7.30
CA VAL A 30 33.59 21.32 8.07
C VAL A 30 32.56 21.40 9.20
N ILE A 31 32.96 20.88 10.36
CA ILE A 31 32.24 21.08 11.61
C ILE A 31 32.40 22.56 11.93
N HIS A 32 31.49 23.38 11.41
CA HIS A 32 31.23 24.66 12.03
C HIS A 32 30.53 24.37 13.35
N ASN A 33 31.27 24.55 14.45
CA ASN A 33 30.70 24.75 15.77
C ASN A 33 29.94 26.09 15.78
N THR A 34 28.81 26.15 15.07
CA THR A 34 27.80 27.16 15.35
C THR A 34 27.14 26.75 16.65
N ARG A 35 27.46 27.46 17.73
CA ARG A 35 26.66 27.44 18.95
C ARG A 35 25.24 27.82 18.54
N PHE A 36 24.36 26.84 18.46
CA PHE A 36 22.93 27.07 18.34
C PHE A 36 22.49 27.66 19.68
N TYR A 37 22.37 28.99 19.73
CA TYR A 37 21.54 29.60 20.75
C TYR A 37 20.11 29.16 20.45
N SER A 38 19.55 28.34 21.33
CA SER A 38 18.13 28.01 21.36
C SER A 38 17.33 29.31 21.34
N ILE A 39 16.53 29.50 20.29
CA ILE A 39 15.49 30.51 20.26
C ILE A 39 14.56 30.20 21.46
N PRO A 40 14.19 31.19 22.30
CA PRO A 40 13.25 30.95 23.39
C PRO A 40 11.92 30.50 22.79
N GLN A 41 11.62 29.21 22.90
CA GLN A 41 10.28 28.70 22.67
C GLN A 41 9.50 28.97 23.95
N GLU A 42 8.43 29.77 23.87
CA GLU A 42 7.51 30.00 24.97
C GLU A 42 7.01 28.66 25.53
N ASP A 43 6.86 28.58 26.87
CA ASP A 43 6.51 27.39 27.66
C ASP A 43 5.09 26.87 27.35
N THR A 44 4.94 26.24 26.17
CA THR A 44 3.73 25.50 25.74
C THR A 44 3.50 24.22 26.55
N SER A 45 4.42 23.86 27.44
CA SER A 45 4.33 22.69 28.31
C SER A 45 3.18 22.76 29.30
N ASP A 46 2.93 23.93 29.89
CA ASP A 46 1.96 24.08 30.97
C ASP A 46 0.51 24.13 30.45
N GLU A 47 0.29 24.72 29.27
CA GLU A 47 -1.01 24.67 28.58
C GLU A 47 -1.39 23.24 28.18
N LEU A 48 -0.39 22.47 27.73
CA LEU A 48 -0.57 21.08 27.29
C LEU A 48 -0.85 20.14 28.47
N VAL A 49 -0.19 20.36 29.60
CA VAL A 49 -0.45 19.65 30.86
C VAL A 49 -1.87 19.94 31.37
N ASN A 50 -2.30 21.20 31.35
CA ASN A 50 -3.65 21.60 31.76
C ASN A 50 -4.73 21.01 30.85
N ALA A 51 -4.50 20.95 29.53
CA ALA A 51 -5.44 20.39 28.55
C ALA A 51 -5.67 18.88 28.72
N ILE A 52 -4.66 18.13 29.17
CA ILE A 52 -4.72 16.68 29.33
C ILE A 52 -5.24 16.29 30.72
N CYS A 53 -4.73 16.93 31.77
CA CYS A 53 -4.95 16.47 33.14
C CYS A 53 -6.21 17.03 33.80
N LYS A 54 -6.80 18.12 33.30
CA LYS A 54 -8.04 18.73 33.83
C LYS A 54 -8.11 18.81 35.37
N GLY A 55 -6.97 19.02 36.03
CA GLY A 55 -6.85 19.16 37.48
C GLY A 55 -6.54 17.89 38.29
N ASP A 56 -6.32 16.73 37.66
CA ASP A 56 -5.92 15.50 38.37
C ASP A 56 -4.40 15.48 38.65
N GLN A 57 -4.04 15.64 39.94
CA GLN A 57 -2.64 15.78 40.38
C GLN A 57 -1.77 14.55 40.11
N ASP A 58 -2.35 13.34 40.13
CA ASP A 58 -1.56 12.12 39.95
C ASP A 58 -1.26 11.86 38.46
N LEU A 59 -2.17 12.23 37.57
CA LEU A 59 -1.95 12.22 36.13
C LEU A 59 -0.92 13.29 35.73
N GLU A 60 -0.98 14.47 36.34
CA GLU A 60 -0.02 15.54 36.09
C GLU A 60 1.40 15.13 36.48
N LYS A 61 1.60 14.54 37.67
CA LYS A 61 2.91 14.01 38.10
C LYS A 61 3.44 12.98 37.11
N LYS A 62 2.59 12.03 36.68
CA LYS A 62 2.97 11.02 35.69
C LYS A 62 3.37 11.65 34.35
N LEU A 63 2.63 12.65 33.88
CA LEU A 63 2.94 13.33 32.63
C LEU A 63 4.26 14.10 32.71
N ARG A 64 4.49 14.84 33.80
CA ARG A 64 5.76 15.54 34.04
C ARG A 64 6.95 14.57 34.09
N ILE A 65 6.80 13.40 34.73
CA ILE A 65 7.82 12.34 34.72
C ILE A 65 8.10 11.85 33.29
N LEU A 66 7.07 11.67 32.46
CA LEU A 66 7.24 11.25 31.07
C LEU A 66 7.92 12.33 30.22
N MET A 67 7.62 13.61 30.43
CA MET A 67 8.29 14.72 29.76
C MET A 67 9.78 14.76 30.11
N LEU A 68 10.11 14.59 31.39
CA LEU A 68 11.49 14.45 31.84
C LEU A 68 12.17 13.21 31.25
N GLU A 69 11.48 12.07 31.14
CA GLU A 69 12.03 10.86 30.50
C GLU A 69 12.41 11.13 29.04
N VAL A 70 11.59 11.87 28.28
CA VAL A 70 11.89 12.26 26.89
C VAL A 70 13.09 13.22 26.82
N GLU A 71 13.16 14.20 27.72
CA GLU A 71 14.24 15.19 27.74
C GLU A 71 15.59 14.55 28.11
N VAL A 72 15.60 13.65 29.12
CA VAL A 72 16.78 12.85 29.46
C VAL A 72 17.22 11.99 28.27
N MET A 73 16.27 11.39 27.52
CA MET A 73 16.63 10.64 26.32
C MET A 73 17.31 11.51 25.25
N ARG A 74 16.93 12.79 25.11
CA ARG A 74 17.60 13.72 24.18
C ARG A 74 19.01 14.05 24.65
N GLN A 75 19.17 14.34 25.94
CA GLN A 75 20.48 14.66 26.54
C GLN A 75 21.46 13.48 26.46
N ASP A 76 20.96 12.26 26.64
CA ASP A 76 21.72 11.01 26.47
C ASP A 76 22.09 10.72 25.01
N GLY A 77 21.64 11.53 24.03
CA GLY A 77 21.86 11.29 22.60
C GLY A 77 21.04 10.13 22.02
N ARG A 78 19.98 9.68 22.73
CA ARG A 78 19.09 8.63 22.23
C ARG A 78 18.08 9.21 21.24
N CYS A 79 17.52 8.34 20.41
CA CYS A 79 16.55 8.73 19.38
C CYS A 79 15.20 9.14 20.00
N ALA A 80 15.02 10.42 20.28
CA ALA A 80 13.79 11.02 20.79
C ALA A 80 13.34 12.18 19.87
N PRO A 81 12.02 12.33 19.61
CA PRO A 81 11.49 13.36 18.72
C PRO A 81 11.67 14.77 19.31
N ASP A 82 11.70 15.81 18.47
CA ASP A 82 11.91 17.21 18.88
C ASP A 82 10.60 17.90 19.28
N THR A 83 9.47 17.53 18.66
CA THR A 83 8.13 18.07 18.98
C THR A 83 7.09 16.97 19.13
N MET A 84 6.17 17.12 20.10
CA MET A 84 5.18 16.11 20.47
C MET A 84 3.77 16.68 20.62
N ASN A 85 2.80 16.08 19.93
CA ASN A 85 1.38 16.44 20.01
C ASN A 85 0.68 15.84 21.24
N ILE A 86 -0.44 16.45 21.63
CA ILE A 86 -1.35 15.98 22.72
C ILE A 86 -1.70 14.49 22.58
N GLU A 87 -2.07 14.05 21.37
CA GLU A 87 -2.40 12.64 21.10
C GLU A 87 -1.23 11.69 21.45
N HIS A 88 0.02 12.10 21.19
CA HIS A 88 1.19 11.28 21.48
C HIS A 88 1.47 11.17 22.97
N TRP A 89 1.20 12.23 23.74
CA TRP A 89 1.31 12.23 25.21
C TRP A 89 0.23 11.35 25.85
N THR A 90 -1.02 11.45 25.41
CA THR A 90 -2.09 10.55 25.89
C THR A 90 -1.78 9.07 25.61
N HIS A 91 -1.21 8.77 24.44
CA HIS A 91 -0.78 7.41 24.12
C HIS A 91 0.38 6.94 25.03
N LEU A 92 1.35 7.80 25.33
CA LEU A 92 2.45 7.47 26.26
C LEU A 92 1.94 7.19 27.69
N LEU A 93 0.92 7.91 28.14
CA LEU A 93 0.28 7.67 29.45
C LEU A 93 -0.39 6.30 29.53
N ASN A 94 -0.96 5.82 28.42
CA ASN A 94 -1.57 4.48 28.36
C ASN A 94 -0.52 3.35 28.34
N LEU A 95 0.75 3.64 28.07
CA LEU A 95 1.82 2.63 27.99
C LEU A 95 2.46 2.39 29.35
N THR A 96 2.28 1.18 29.88
CA THR A 96 2.79 0.78 31.20
C THR A 96 4.30 0.49 31.21
N SER A 97 4.84 -0.08 30.13
CA SER A 97 6.25 -0.53 30.07
C SER A 97 7.20 0.52 29.48
N LYS A 98 8.36 0.71 30.14
CA LYS A 98 9.45 1.58 29.66
C LYS A 98 9.94 1.21 28.25
N ASN A 99 10.00 -0.08 27.93
CA ASN A 99 10.42 -0.54 26.60
C ASN A 99 9.39 -0.16 25.53
N GLN A 100 8.10 -0.22 25.84
CA GLN A 100 7.04 0.20 24.91
C GLN A 100 7.10 1.71 24.64
N ARG A 101 7.37 2.51 25.68
CA ARG A 101 7.56 3.96 25.51
C ARG A 101 8.79 4.29 24.68
N SER A 102 9.93 3.68 25.00
CA SER A 102 11.19 3.89 24.24
C SER A 102 11.06 3.51 22.76
N THR A 103 10.43 2.36 22.47
CA THR A 103 10.19 1.93 21.08
C THR A 103 9.23 2.88 20.34
N TYR A 104 8.21 3.40 21.03
CA TYR A 104 7.29 4.38 20.46
C TYR A 104 7.97 5.73 20.19
N LEU A 105 8.79 6.25 21.12
CA LEU A 105 9.56 7.47 20.93
C LEU A 105 10.55 7.33 19.76
N THR A 106 11.23 6.19 19.67
CA THR A 106 12.13 5.89 18.54
C THR A 106 11.35 5.87 17.21
N TYR A 107 10.14 5.33 17.20
CA TYR A 107 9.25 5.36 16.02
C TYR A 107 8.89 6.78 15.61
N LEU A 108 8.53 7.65 16.56
CA LEU A 108 8.21 9.06 16.29
C LEU A 108 9.43 9.81 15.75
N TRP A 109 10.60 9.63 16.36
CA TRP A 109 11.85 10.23 15.87
C TRP A 109 12.19 9.78 14.44
N LYS A 110 12.03 8.49 14.12
CA LYS A 110 12.23 7.98 12.74
C LYS A 110 11.30 8.65 11.74
N ASN A 111 10.04 8.88 12.12
CA ASN A 111 9.07 9.56 11.26
C ASN A 111 9.44 11.03 11.03
N GLU A 112 9.90 11.72 12.09
CA GLU A 112 10.37 13.10 12.02
C GLU A 112 11.60 13.23 11.11
N LYS A 113 12.64 12.42 11.33
CA LYS A 113 13.84 12.41 10.48
C LYS A 113 13.52 12.03 9.04
N THR A 114 12.57 11.13 8.81
CA THR A 114 12.10 10.82 7.45
C THR A 114 11.47 12.04 6.78
N ARG A 115 10.72 12.86 7.52
CA ARG A 115 10.10 14.09 7.02
C ARG A 115 11.14 15.16 6.72
N GLU A 116 12.10 15.34 7.62
CA GLU A 116 13.23 16.26 7.47
C GLU A 116 14.08 15.90 6.24
N ASN A 117 14.48 14.63 6.11
CA ASN A 117 15.23 14.14 4.96
C ASN A 117 14.47 14.33 3.64
N LYS A 118 13.15 14.12 3.63
CA LYS A 118 12.32 14.41 2.44
C LYS A 118 12.30 15.90 2.10
N LYS A 119 12.23 16.79 3.10
CA LYS A 119 12.26 18.24 2.91
C LYS A 119 13.63 18.68 2.38
N ALA A 120 14.72 18.22 3.00
CA ALA A 120 16.09 18.48 2.57
C ALA A 120 16.33 17.99 1.14
N LYS A 121 15.89 16.76 0.80
CA LYS A 121 16.01 16.22 -0.57
C LYS A 121 15.21 17.05 -1.58
N LYS A 122 14.01 17.51 -1.22
CA LYS A 122 13.19 18.37 -2.10
C LYS A 122 13.83 19.74 -2.31
N GLU A 123 14.41 20.32 -1.26
CA GLU A 123 15.12 21.60 -1.34
C GLU A 123 16.41 21.50 -2.14
N ALA A 124 17.22 20.45 -1.92
CA ALA A 124 18.41 20.16 -2.70
C ALA A 124 18.07 20.01 -4.19
N ARG A 125 17.04 19.20 -4.51
CA ARG A 125 16.55 19.05 -5.89
C ARG A 125 16.07 20.37 -6.49
N ARG A 126 15.42 21.23 -5.69
CA ARG A 126 14.99 22.56 -6.14
C ARG A 126 16.21 23.46 -6.44
N LYS A 127 17.21 23.50 -5.56
CA LYS A 127 18.44 24.27 -5.76
C LYS A 127 19.21 23.80 -6.99
N GLU A 128 19.30 22.48 -7.22
CA GLU A 128 19.89 21.91 -8.44
C GLU A 128 19.13 22.36 -9.70
N LEU A 129 17.80 22.38 -9.66
CA LEU A 129 16.96 22.87 -10.76
C LEU A 129 17.11 24.37 -11.00
N ASP A 130 17.23 25.17 -9.93
CA ASP A 130 17.41 26.62 -10.02
C ASP A 130 18.82 27.00 -10.52
N SER A 131 19.84 26.17 -10.25
CA SER A 131 21.21 26.41 -10.73
C SER A 131 21.45 25.99 -12.19
N VAL A 132 20.60 25.13 -12.75
CA VAL A 132 20.65 24.75 -14.16
C VAL A 132 19.80 25.74 -14.95
N ILE A 133 20.44 26.66 -15.66
CA ILE A 133 19.76 27.46 -16.68
C ILE A 133 19.36 26.48 -17.80
N PRO A 134 18.06 26.29 -18.08
CA PRO A 134 17.65 25.39 -19.16
C PRO A 134 18.09 26.02 -20.48
N GLU A 135 19.13 25.46 -21.11
CA GLU A 135 19.41 25.79 -22.50
C GLU A 135 18.28 25.20 -23.36
N PRO A 136 17.70 25.99 -24.26
CA PRO A 136 16.69 25.48 -25.18
C PRO A 136 17.36 24.50 -26.15
N GLU A 137 17.10 23.20 -25.98
CA GLU A 137 17.48 22.19 -26.97
C GLU A 137 16.65 22.42 -28.24
N LYS A 138 17.25 23.10 -29.22
CA LYS A 138 16.74 23.21 -30.59
C LYS A 138 17.53 22.25 -31.48
N GLU A 139 16.84 21.41 -32.26
CA GLU A 139 17.51 20.56 -33.25
C GLU A 139 17.97 21.41 -34.44
N TYR A 140 17.15 22.40 -34.84
CA TYR A 140 17.46 23.40 -35.85
C TYR A 140 17.21 24.84 -35.34
N PRO A 141 17.94 25.86 -35.84
CA PRO A 141 17.79 27.26 -35.39
C PRO A 141 16.36 27.80 -35.50
N ASP A 142 15.64 27.38 -36.54
CA ASP A 142 14.28 27.82 -36.88
C ASP A 142 13.18 27.03 -36.16
N ASP A 143 13.54 25.98 -35.39
CA ASP A 143 12.55 25.17 -34.70
C ASP A 143 11.81 25.96 -33.62
N LEU A 144 10.50 25.70 -33.55
CA LEU A 144 9.64 26.13 -32.45
C LEU A 144 10.07 25.38 -31.19
N LEU A 145 10.26 26.13 -30.11
CA LEU A 145 10.68 25.55 -28.86
C LEU A 145 9.47 24.89 -28.18
N TYR A 146 9.53 23.58 -28.01
CA TYR A 146 8.45 22.83 -27.38
C TYR A 146 8.66 22.74 -25.87
N GLY A 147 7.64 23.04 -25.06
CA GLY A 147 7.74 22.81 -23.62
C GLY A 147 6.68 23.51 -22.78
N ILE A 148 6.67 23.21 -21.48
CA ILE A 148 5.69 23.76 -20.52
C ILE A 148 5.74 25.30 -20.46
N LYS A 149 6.90 25.91 -20.71
CA LYS A 149 7.11 27.37 -20.75
C LYS A 149 7.03 27.96 -22.17
N TYR A 150 6.83 27.13 -23.19
CA TYR A 150 6.88 27.51 -24.60
C TYR A 150 5.62 27.04 -25.35
N GLN A 151 5.72 26.81 -26.67
CA GLN A 151 4.59 26.23 -27.41
C GLN A 151 4.42 24.75 -27.01
N SER A 152 3.18 24.37 -26.72
CA SER A 152 2.81 22.97 -26.48
C SER A 152 1.58 22.64 -27.30
N LEU A 153 1.65 21.57 -28.08
CA LEU A 153 0.54 21.08 -28.92
C LEU A 153 -0.53 20.43 -28.04
N PHE A 154 -0.11 19.79 -26.94
CA PHE A 154 -1.00 19.14 -25.98
C PHE A 154 -1.21 20.01 -24.74
N LEU A 155 -2.46 20.08 -24.27
CA LEU A 155 -2.79 20.69 -22.99
C LEU A 155 -2.16 19.88 -21.84
N ARG A 156 -1.57 20.58 -20.87
CA ARG A 156 -1.09 19.95 -19.65
C ARG A 156 -2.27 19.46 -18.83
N ILE A 157 -2.45 18.14 -18.77
CA ILE A 157 -3.36 17.51 -17.83
C ILE A 157 -2.74 17.61 -16.43
N ARG A 158 -3.39 18.34 -15.52
CA ARG A 158 -2.94 18.48 -14.13
C ARG A 158 -3.47 17.31 -13.30
N ASP A 159 -2.76 16.96 -12.23
CA ASP A 159 -3.21 15.93 -11.28
C ASP A 159 -4.59 16.24 -10.69
N GLN A 160 -4.91 17.53 -10.50
CA GLN A 160 -6.25 17.96 -10.10
C GLN A 160 -7.32 17.55 -11.13
N SER A 161 -7.05 17.78 -12.42
CA SER A 161 -7.96 17.41 -13.51
C SER A 161 -8.17 15.89 -13.57
N ILE A 162 -7.10 15.11 -13.39
CA ILE A 162 -7.19 13.63 -13.32
C ILE A 162 -8.04 13.21 -12.11
N ASN A 163 -7.79 13.79 -10.94
CA ASN A 163 -8.56 13.49 -9.74
C ASN A 163 -10.05 13.84 -9.89
N THR A 164 -10.37 14.98 -10.51
CA THR A 164 -11.77 15.34 -10.81
C THR A 164 -12.41 14.33 -11.74
N PHE A 165 -11.69 13.88 -12.77
CA PHE A 165 -12.17 12.86 -13.70
C PHE A 165 -12.43 11.51 -13.03
N ASP A 166 -11.51 11.04 -12.18
CA ASP A 166 -11.68 9.80 -11.43
C ASP A 166 -12.85 9.89 -10.43
N ASN A 167 -13.02 11.04 -9.75
CA ASN A 167 -14.16 11.26 -8.87
C ASN A 167 -15.48 11.28 -9.65
N TYR A 168 -15.49 11.86 -10.85
CA TYR A 168 -16.67 11.84 -11.73
C TYR A 168 -17.05 10.43 -12.14
N ARG A 169 -16.08 9.55 -12.43
CA ARG A 169 -16.34 8.12 -12.72
C ARG A 169 -16.95 7.40 -11.53
N ALA A 170 -16.45 7.67 -10.32
CA ALA A 170 -17.04 7.12 -9.10
C ALA A 170 -18.47 7.63 -8.87
N LEU A 171 -18.76 8.91 -9.17
CA LEU A 171 -20.11 9.48 -9.12
C LEU A 171 -21.06 8.83 -10.15
N GLN A 172 -20.59 8.55 -11.37
CA GLN A 172 -21.38 7.82 -12.36
C GLN A 172 -21.69 6.39 -11.88
N ALA A 173 -20.71 5.72 -11.29
CA ALA A 173 -20.92 4.40 -10.70
C ALA A 173 -21.88 4.43 -9.51
N LEU A 174 -21.98 5.51 -8.75
CA LEU A 174 -23.00 5.64 -7.69
C LEU A 174 -24.43 5.52 -8.24
N MET A 175 -24.69 6.03 -9.45
CA MET A 175 -26.00 6.02 -10.08
C MET A 175 -26.30 4.74 -10.89
N HIS A 176 -25.29 4.21 -11.58
CA HIS A 176 -25.48 3.15 -12.58
C HIS A 176 -24.58 1.93 -12.37
N GLY A 177 -23.64 1.99 -11.45
CA GLY A 177 -22.69 0.92 -11.19
C GLY A 177 -23.31 -0.22 -10.39
N GLN A 178 -22.84 -1.44 -10.66
CA GLN A 178 -23.14 -2.60 -9.84
C GLN A 178 -22.73 -2.33 -8.38
N PRO A 179 -23.58 -2.63 -7.38
CA PRO A 179 -23.23 -2.44 -5.98
C PRO A 179 -22.27 -3.53 -5.49
N VAL A 180 -21.30 -3.12 -4.69
CA VAL A 180 -20.46 -4.03 -3.90
C VAL A 180 -20.49 -3.58 -2.45
N ILE A 181 -20.63 -4.53 -1.55
CA ILE A 181 -20.84 -4.27 -0.13
C ILE A 181 -19.57 -4.59 0.64
N ILE A 182 -19.22 -3.68 1.53
CA ILE A 182 -18.12 -3.78 2.47
C ILE A 182 -18.74 -3.82 3.87
N ASP A 183 -18.66 -4.99 4.48
CA ASP A 183 -19.32 -5.26 5.78
C ASP A 183 -18.41 -4.84 6.93
N CYS A 184 -18.76 -3.75 7.62
CA CYS A 184 -17.95 -3.15 8.69
C CYS A 184 -18.29 -3.62 10.11
N SER A 185 -19.03 -4.72 10.26
CA SER A 185 -19.44 -5.21 11.60
C SER A 185 -18.34 -5.86 12.44
N TYR A 186 -17.08 -5.86 11.98
CA TYR A 186 -15.97 -6.62 12.59
C TYR A 186 -15.12 -5.81 13.56
N GLU A 187 -15.54 -4.59 13.91
CA GLU A 187 -14.74 -3.69 14.75
C GLU A 187 -14.38 -4.31 16.11
N GLU A 188 -15.31 -5.01 16.75
CA GLU A 188 -15.11 -5.67 18.05
C GLU A 188 -14.11 -6.84 18.00
N HIS A 189 -13.92 -7.41 16.82
CA HIS A 189 -13.00 -8.54 16.61
C HIS A 189 -11.58 -8.09 16.23
N MET A 190 -11.35 -6.79 16.07
CA MET A 190 -10.06 -6.23 15.64
C MET A 190 -9.36 -5.49 16.77
N VAL A 191 -8.05 -5.71 16.90
CA VAL A 191 -7.21 -4.87 17.77
C VAL A 191 -7.05 -3.49 17.13
N TRP A 192 -6.78 -2.44 17.93
CA TRP A 192 -6.55 -1.08 17.42
C TRP A 192 -5.61 -1.00 16.20
N ARG A 193 -4.51 -1.75 16.19
CA ARG A 193 -3.58 -1.81 15.04
C ARG A 193 -4.24 -2.41 13.78
N GLU A 194 -5.14 -3.36 13.94
CA GLU A 194 -5.92 -3.97 12.85
C GLU A 194 -6.98 -2.99 12.35
N ILE A 195 -7.67 -2.28 13.24
CA ILE A 195 -8.63 -1.21 12.90
C ILE A 195 -7.98 -0.13 12.04
N VAL A 196 -6.82 0.40 12.46
CA VAL A 196 -6.06 1.40 11.70
C VAL A 196 -5.65 0.87 10.32
N ASN A 197 -5.27 -0.41 10.23
CA ASN A 197 -4.93 -1.03 8.96
C ASN A 197 -6.17 -1.27 8.08
N ALA A 198 -7.33 -1.60 8.66
CA ALA A 198 -8.58 -1.76 7.94
C ALA A 198 -9.03 -0.44 7.31
N ALA A 199 -9.00 0.65 8.09
CA ALA A 199 -9.31 1.99 7.60
C ALA A 199 -8.35 2.41 6.46
N LYS A 200 -7.07 2.08 6.58
CA LYS A 200 -6.08 2.31 5.52
C LYS A 200 -6.36 1.48 4.26
N GLN A 201 -6.77 0.22 4.41
CA GLN A 201 -7.16 -0.62 3.27
C GLN A 201 -8.38 -0.06 2.55
N MET A 202 -9.36 0.45 3.30
CA MET A 202 -10.54 1.10 2.73
C MET A 202 -10.17 2.34 1.92
N THR A 203 -9.16 3.11 2.35
CA THR A 203 -8.64 4.23 1.55
C THR A 203 -8.06 3.78 0.21
N TYR A 204 -7.35 2.64 0.18
CA TYR A 204 -6.87 2.06 -1.08
C TYR A 204 -8.02 1.57 -1.96
N VAL A 205 -9.00 0.89 -1.39
CA VAL A 205 -10.20 0.43 -2.10
C VAL A 205 -10.90 1.59 -2.80
N PHE A 206 -11.11 2.71 -2.10
CA PHE A 206 -11.72 3.90 -2.71
C PHE A 206 -10.89 4.45 -3.88
N GLY A 207 -9.57 4.53 -3.70
CA GLY A 207 -8.63 5.00 -4.73
C GLY A 207 -8.58 4.10 -5.97
N ASP A 208 -8.55 2.79 -5.78
CA ASP A 208 -8.48 1.81 -6.86
C ASP A 208 -9.84 1.73 -7.60
N ASN A 209 -10.96 1.86 -6.87
CA ASN A 209 -12.29 1.85 -7.48
C ASN A 209 -12.50 3.04 -8.41
N ARG A 210 -12.20 4.28 -7.97
CA ARG A 210 -12.42 5.49 -8.78
C ARG A 210 -11.54 5.58 -10.03
N THR A 211 -10.37 4.94 -10.00
CA THR A 211 -9.44 4.91 -11.15
C THR A 211 -9.82 3.85 -12.18
N HIS A 212 -10.61 2.84 -11.79
CA HIS A 212 -11.01 1.72 -12.64
C HIS A 212 -12.03 2.10 -13.71
N LYS A 213 -11.93 1.51 -14.92
CA LYS A 213 -12.75 1.86 -16.11
C LYS A 213 -14.25 1.85 -15.84
N ASP A 214 -14.67 0.82 -15.14
CA ASP A 214 -16.04 0.62 -14.71
C ASP A 214 -16.06 0.37 -13.19
N PRO A 215 -16.15 1.44 -12.37
CA PRO A 215 -16.14 1.33 -10.91
C PRO A 215 -17.39 0.63 -10.38
N PHE A 216 -17.30 0.09 -9.17
CA PHE A 216 -18.46 -0.34 -8.40
C PHE A 216 -19.11 0.83 -7.65
N ASN A 217 -20.40 0.69 -7.37
CA ASN A 217 -21.07 1.47 -6.34
C ASN A 217 -20.70 0.89 -4.97
N LEU A 218 -19.82 1.57 -4.24
CA LEU A 218 -19.32 1.10 -2.95
C LEU A 218 -20.34 1.37 -1.82
N TYR A 219 -20.75 0.32 -1.13
CA TYR A 219 -21.57 0.39 0.09
C TYR A 219 -20.76 -0.07 1.30
N MET A 220 -20.63 0.78 2.32
CA MET A 220 -20.18 0.39 3.65
C MET A 220 -21.41 0.18 4.52
N CYS A 221 -21.66 -1.06 4.92
CA CYS A 221 -22.80 -1.44 5.76
C CYS A 221 -22.36 -1.81 7.18
N ASN A 222 -23.30 -1.81 8.13
CA ASN A 222 -23.04 -2.09 9.55
C ASN A 222 -21.95 -1.18 10.16
N VAL A 223 -21.87 0.07 9.70
CA VAL A 223 -20.83 0.99 10.16
C VAL A 223 -21.20 1.58 11.51
N ASN A 224 -20.29 1.50 12.48
CA ASN A 224 -20.40 2.26 13.71
C ASN A 224 -19.83 3.68 13.51
N MET A 225 -20.71 4.67 13.33
CA MET A 225 -20.31 6.08 13.12
C MET A 225 -19.51 6.70 14.27
N LYS A 226 -19.65 6.15 15.48
CA LYS A 226 -18.91 6.59 16.68
C LYS A 226 -17.69 5.70 16.97
N GLY A 227 -17.48 4.65 16.18
CA GLY A 227 -16.39 3.71 16.33
C GLY A 227 -15.02 4.32 16.06
N GLU A 228 -13.98 3.66 16.56
CA GLU A 228 -12.59 3.98 16.28
C GLU A 228 -12.28 3.77 14.78
N PHE A 229 -12.92 2.80 14.12
CA PHE A 229 -12.78 2.61 12.67
C PHE A 229 -13.17 3.87 11.88
N MET A 230 -14.35 4.44 12.15
CA MET A 230 -14.80 5.65 11.45
C MET A 230 -13.96 6.87 11.80
N LYS A 231 -13.46 6.96 13.04
CA LYS A 231 -12.51 8.00 13.45
C LYS A 231 -11.21 7.94 12.64
N GLN A 232 -10.67 6.73 12.38
CA GLN A 232 -9.51 6.58 11.50
C GLN A 232 -9.86 6.87 10.03
N MET A 233 -11.05 6.50 9.58
CA MET A 233 -11.51 6.84 8.22
C MET A 233 -11.59 8.34 7.98
N ARG A 234 -12.14 9.12 8.92
CA ARG A 234 -12.16 10.60 8.85
C ARG A 234 -10.75 11.20 8.81
N LYS A 235 -9.78 10.59 9.51
CA LYS A 235 -8.37 11.01 9.43
C LYS A 235 -7.75 10.76 8.05
N ASN A 236 -8.09 9.64 7.41
CA ASN A 236 -7.57 9.29 6.09
C ASN A 236 -8.27 10.04 4.95
N ILE A 237 -9.60 10.19 5.06
CA ILE A 237 -10.47 10.83 4.07
C ILE A 237 -11.39 11.80 4.84
N PRO A 238 -10.98 13.07 4.99
CA PRO A 238 -11.78 14.06 5.72
C PRO A 238 -13.19 14.28 5.15
N SER A 239 -13.34 14.15 3.82
CA SER A 239 -14.60 14.37 3.11
C SER A 239 -15.54 13.17 3.05
N ILE A 240 -15.29 12.10 3.81
CA ILE A 240 -16.05 10.84 3.68
C ILE A 240 -17.54 10.97 4.04
N GLU A 241 -17.89 11.91 4.93
CA GLU A 241 -19.28 12.14 5.37
C GLU A 241 -19.99 13.21 4.55
N GLU A 242 -19.28 13.82 3.60
CA GLU A 242 -19.87 14.83 2.75
C GLU A 242 -20.91 14.19 1.80
N PRO A 243 -22.09 14.82 1.59
CA PRO A 243 -23.14 14.24 0.75
C PRO A 243 -22.74 13.96 -0.70
N TRP A 244 -21.74 14.69 -1.21
CA TRP A 244 -21.22 14.53 -2.58
C TRP A 244 -20.12 13.46 -2.69
N PHE A 245 -19.70 12.86 -1.59
CA PHE A 245 -18.65 11.85 -1.61
C PHE A 245 -19.15 10.58 -2.31
N PRO A 246 -18.43 10.03 -3.30
CA PRO A 246 -18.93 8.92 -4.13
C PRO A 246 -18.77 7.56 -3.45
N MET A 247 -19.36 7.39 -2.26
CA MET A 247 -19.42 6.15 -1.49
C MET A 247 -20.59 6.20 -0.51
N ASN A 248 -21.36 5.12 -0.41
CA ASN A 248 -22.48 5.02 0.50
C ASN A 248 -22.01 4.50 1.86
N VAL A 249 -22.18 5.30 2.91
CA VAL A 249 -21.85 4.90 4.29
C VAL A 249 -23.15 4.75 5.08
N CYS A 250 -23.48 3.52 5.47
CA CYS A 250 -24.74 3.17 6.12
C CYS A 250 -24.50 2.45 7.45
N THR A 251 -25.25 2.83 8.48
CA THR A 251 -25.32 2.11 9.76
C THR A 251 -26.18 0.85 9.68
N GLN A 252 -27.08 0.80 8.69
CA GLN A 252 -28.02 -0.30 8.43
C GLN A 252 -27.29 -1.57 7.96
N SER A 253 -27.98 -2.70 8.11
CA SER A 253 -27.50 -3.98 7.59
C SER A 253 -27.67 -4.05 6.08
N TYR A 254 -26.79 -4.80 5.41
CA TYR A 254 -26.94 -5.11 3.99
C TYR A 254 -28.24 -5.87 3.69
N LEU A 255 -28.81 -6.57 4.67
CA LEU A 255 -30.09 -7.28 4.54
C LEU A 255 -31.28 -6.33 4.42
N ASP A 256 -31.17 -5.12 4.95
CA ASP A 256 -32.25 -4.13 4.93
C ASP A 256 -32.23 -3.31 3.63
N ILE A 257 -31.06 -3.21 2.99
CA ILE A 257 -30.82 -2.36 1.82
C ILE A 257 -31.01 -3.16 0.52
N PHE A 258 -30.62 -4.44 0.50
CA PHE A 258 -30.58 -5.25 -0.72
C PHE A 258 -31.42 -6.53 -0.58
N PRO A 259 -32.02 -7.01 -1.68
CA PRO A 259 -32.77 -8.26 -1.68
C PRO A 259 -31.84 -9.44 -1.39
N LYS A 260 -32.24 -10.26 -0.43
CA LYS A 260 -31.43 -11.35 0.12
C LYS A 260 -30.98 -12.36 -0.93
N GLU A 261 -31.79 -12.56 -1.97
CA GLU A 261 -31.56 -13.54 -3.03
C GLU A 261 -30.33 -13.17 -3.88
N LYS A 262 -30.06 -11.88 -4.04
CA LYS A 262 -28.93 -11.35 -4.83
C LYS A 262 -27.62 -11.29 -4.03
N LEU A 263 -27.66 -11.45 -2.71
CA LEU A 263 -26.48 -11.30 -1.86
C LEU A 263 -25.58 -12.54 -1.92
N VAL A 264 -24.30 -12.31 -2.20
CA VAL A 264 -23.25 -13.34 -2.18
C VAL A 264 -22.11 -12.91 -1.27
N TYR A 265 -21.96 -13.60 -0.13
CA TYR A 265 -20.88 -13.32 0.82
C TYR A 265 -19.58 -14.01 0.41
N LEU A 266 -18.55 -13.22 0.15
CA LEU A 266 -17.22 -13.71 -0.19
C LEU A 266 -16.42 -14.02 1.08
N THR A 267 -16.14 -15.29 1.32
CA THR A 267 -15.37 -15.74 2.49
C THR A 267 -14.40 -16.86 2.12
N PRO A 268 -13.13 -16.82 2.56
CA PRO A 268 -12.13 -17.82 2.19
C PRO A 268 -12.42 -19.20 2.80
N HIS A 269 -13.25 -19.27 3.85
CA HIS A 269 -13.60 -20.50 4.55
C HIS A 269 -14.79 -21.25 3.93
N CYS A 270 -15.40 -20.71 2.86
CA CYS A 270 -16.47 -21.40 2.15
C CYS A 270 -15.95 -22.64 1.39
N ARG A 271 -16.79 -23.66 1.23
CA ARG A 271 -16.48 -24.80 0.36
C ARG A 271 -16.75 -24.49 -1.12
N GLN A 272 -17.81 -23.73 -1.38
CA GLN A 272 -18.25 -23.39 -2.74
C GLN A 272 -17.34 -22.34 -3.36
N GLU A 273 -16.88 -22.59 -4.59
CA GLU A 273 -16.03 -21.70 -5.36
C GLU A 273 -16.87 -20.80 -6.27
N LEU A 274 -16.49 -19.53 -6.37
CA LEU A 274 -17.02 -18.62 -7.38
C LEU A 274 -16.39 -18.98 -8.71
N THR A 275 -17.12 -19.65 -9.59
CA THR A 275 -16.61 -20.04 -10.91
C THR A 275 -16.73 -18.90 -11.92
N ASN A 276 -17.90 -18.25 -11.95
CA ASN A 276 -18.21 -17.16 -12.87
C ASN A 276 -18.62 -15.94 -12.05
N PHE A 277 -18.23 -14.76 -12.53
CA PHE A 277 -18.71 -13.49 -11.99
C PHE A 277 -20.09 -13.19 -12.60
N ASP A 278 -21.04 -12.82 -11.75
CA ASP A 278 -22.40 -12.49 -12.11
C ASP A 278 -22.63 -10.98 -11.86
N HIS A 279 -23.12 -10.28 -12.88
CA HIS A 279 -23.37 -8.84 -12.84
C HIS A 279 -24.69 -8.49 -12.12
N ASP A 280 -25.60 -9.46 -11.95
CA ASP A 280 -26.86 -9.27 -11.23
C ASP A 280 -26.73 -9.51 -9.71
N ASP A 281 -25.66 -10.19 -9.30
CA ASP A 281 -25.36 -10.47 -7.89
C ASP A 281 -24.69 -9.27 -7.19
N VAL A 282 -24.90 -9.20 -5.88
CA VAL A 282 -24.32 -8.18 -5.01
C VAL A 282 -23.32 -8.86 -4.07
N TYR A 283 -22.04 -8.65 -4.37
CA TYR A 283 -20.96 -9.27 -3.62
C TYR A 283 -20.68 -8.53 -2.30
N ILE A 284 -20.54 -9.28 -1.21
CA ILE A 284 -20.19 -8.77 0.11
C ILE A 284 -18.77 -9.19 0.46
N VAL A 285 -17.95 -8.23 0.88
CA VAL A 285 -16.59 -8.44 1.39
C VAL A 285 -16.51 -7.94 2.82
N GLY A 286 -16.05 -8.78 3.75
CA GLY A 286 -15.86 -8.39 5.15
C GLY A 286 -14.73 -7.37 5.32
N CYS A 287 -15.02 -6.24 5.98
CA CYS A 287 -14.03 -5.24 6.35
C CYS A 287 -13.28 -5.65 7.62
N MET A 288 -12.37 -6.62 7.48
CA MET A 288 -11.62 -7.18 8.60
C MET A 288 -10.15 -7.37 8.26
N VAL A 289 -9.28 -7.22 9.26
CA VAL A 289 -7.85 -7.54 9.16
C VAL A 289 -7.51 -8.59 10.22
N ASP A 290 -7.24 -9.82 9.77
CA ASP A 290 -7.14 -11.05 10.56
C ASP A 290 -5.66 -11.47 10.78
N LYS A 291 -4.85 -10.58 11.37
CA LYS A 291 -3.43 -10.93 11.63
C LYS A 291 -3.32 -11.88 12.81
N MET A 292 -4.06 -11.60 13.88
CA MET A 292 -3.98 -12.31 15.15
C MET A 292 -5.01 -13.44 15.27
N ASN A 293 -6.28 -13.17 14.99
CA ASN A 293 -7.36 -14.14 15.04
C ASN A 293 -7.73 -14.62 13.63
N ASN A 294 -7.79 -15.94 13.43
CA ASN A 294 -8.05 -16.58 12.14
C ASN A 294 -9.38 -17.37 12.13
N GLU A 295 -10.25 -17.11 13.10
CA GLU A 295 -11.55 -17.74 13.19
C GLU A 295 -12.44 -17.40 11.98
N PRO A 296 -13.30 -18.33 11.54
CA PRO A 296 -14.16 -18.16 10.37
C PRO A 296 -15.40 -17.30 10.69
N ILE A 297 -15.19 -16.10 11.22
CA ILE A 297 -16.26 -15.19 11.71
C ILE A 297 -17.18 -14.76 10.56
N SER A 298 -16.62 -14.45 9.39
CA SER A 298 -17.41 -14.06 8.22
C SER A 298 -18.29 -15.19 7.67
N LEU A 299 -17.79 -16.43 7.72
CA LEU A 299 -18.57 -17.61 7.35
C LEU A 299 -19.71 -17.87 8.35
N ALA A 300 -19.43 -17.73 9.65
CA ALA A 300 -20.45 -17.89 10.69
C ALA A 300 -21.57 -16.86 10.54
N LYS A 301 -21.21 -15.60 10.28
CA LYS A 301 -22.18 -14.51 10.03
C LYS A 301 -23.04 -14.78 8.80
N ALA A 302 -22.42 -15.10 7.66
CA ALA A 302 -23.17 -15.37 6.42
C ALA A 302 -24.10 -16.59 6.54
N LYS A 303 -23.71 -17.62 7.31
CA LYS A 303 -24.60 -18.75 7.65
C LYS A 303 -25.78 -18.33 8.52
N LYS A 304 -25.55 -17.49 9.54
CA LYS A 304 -26.60 -16.95 10.42
C LYS A 304 -27.63 -16.15 9.62
N ASP A 305 -27.15 -15.36 8.67
CA ASP A 305 -28.00 -14.53 7.81
C ASP A 305 -28.67 -15.33 6.69
N ASN A 306 -28.25 -16.60 6.50
CA ASN A 306 -28.74 -17.54 5.51
C ASN A 306 -28.69 -16.99 4.08
N ILE A 307 -27.53 -16.44 3.70
CA ILE A 307 -27.23 -15.89 2.36
C ILE A 307 -26.27 -16.81 1.60
N ARG A 308 -26.20 -16.65 0.27
CA ARG A 308 -25.25 -17.40 -0.56
C ARG A 308 -23.82 -17.04 -0.18
N MET A 309 -22.92 -18.02 -0.20
CA MET A 309 -21.52 -17.83 0.16
C MET A 309 -20.61 -18.44 -0.90
N ALA A 310 -19.51 -17.76 -1.22
CA ALA A 310 -18.52 -18.28 -2.14
C ALA A 310 -17.10 -17.92 -1.70
N LYS A 311 -16.11 -18.73 -2.09
CA LYS A 311 -14.68 -18.39 -2.02
C LYS A 311 -14.13 -18.17 -3.43
N LEU A 312 -13.06 -17.40 -3.55
CA LEU A 312 -12.34 -17.27 -4.82
C LEU A 312 -11.63 -18.61 -5.16
N PRO A 313 -11.58 -19.02 -6.45
CA PRO A 313 -10.95 -20.26 -6.92
C PRO A 313 -9.41 -20.15 -6.97
N LEU A 314 -8.79 -19.62 -5.92
CA LEU A 314 -7.36 -19.26 -5.92
C LEU A 314 -6.43 -20.46 -6.17
N ASP A 315 -6.80 -21.63 -5.64
CA ASP A 315 -5.99 -22.86 -5.75
C ASP A 315 -5.96 -23.45 -7.16
N ARG A 316 -6.88 -23.02 -8.05
CA ARG A 316 -6.91 -23.48 -9.44
C ARG A 316 -5.89 -22.74 -10.31
N TYR A 317 -5.62 -21.47 -9.98
CA TYR A 317 -4.82 -20.57 -10.82
C TYR A 317 -3.46 -20.22 -10.21
N LEU A 318 -3.27 -20.38 -8.90
CA LEU A 318 -2.07 -19.90 -8.20
C LEU A 318 -1.39 -20.98 -7.36
N GLU A 319 -0.07 -21.06 -7.53
CA GLU A 319 0.80 -21.85 -6.66
C GLU A 319 1.26 -21.01 -5.46
N TRP A 320 0.79 -21.38 -4.27
CA TRP A 320 1.10 -20.68 -3.04
C TRP A 320 2.49 -21.03 -2.51
N ALA A 321 3.21 -20.01 -2.05
CA ALA A 321 4.47 -20.21 -1.37
C ALA A 321 4.24 -20.88 0.00
N PRO A 322 5.12 -21.78 0.46
CA PRO A 322 5.00 -22.43 1.77
C PRO A 322 4.82 -21.42 2.91
N GLY A 323 3.83 -21.65 3.77
CA GLY A 323 3.48 -20.78 4.90
C GLY A 323 2.68 -19.52 4.56
N SER A 324 2.26 -19.34 3.31
CA SER A 324 1.44 -18.17 2.91
C SER A 324 -0.03 -18.40 3.25
N LYS A 325 -0.65 -17.46 3.98
CA LYS A 325 -2.10 -17.45 4.21
C LYS A 325 -2.85 -17.08 2.92
N LYS A 326 -3.87 -17.86 2.59
CA LYS A 326 -4.75 -17.68 1.42
C LYS A 326 -5.80 -16.58 1.61
N ASN A 327 -5.94 -16.06 2.82
CA ASN A 327 -6.83 -14.94 3.12
C ASN A 327 -6.28 -13.67 2.46
N LEU A 328 -7.11 -13.02 1.65
CA LEU A 328 -6.76 -11.78 0.95
C LEU A 328 -7.35 -10.59 1.69
N ASN A 329 -6.60 -9.49 1.68
CA ASN A 329 -7.06 -8.23 2.25
C ASN A 329 -8.11 -7.58 1.34
N ILE A 330 -8.91 -6.68 1.88
CA ILE A 330 -10.00 -5.99 1.17
C ILE A 330 -9.45 -5.21 -0.03
N ASN A 331 -8.28 -4.57 0.15
CA ASN A 331 -7.59 -3.82 -0.90
C ASN A 331 -7.09 -4.69 -2.06
N HIS A 332 -7.05 -6.02 -1.92
CA HIS A 332 -6.79 -6.93 -3.03
C HIS A 332 -8.09 -7.50 -3.60
N MET A 333 -9.08 -7.75 -2.73
CA MET A 333 -10.39 -8.29 -3.15
C MET A 333 -11.10 -7.36 -4.14
N ILE A 334 -11.18 -6.06 -3.85
CA ILE A 334 -11.94 -5.14 -4.71
C ILE A 334 -11.32 -4.98 -6.10
N PRO A 335 -9.99 -4.76 -6.25
CA PRO A 335 -9.35 -4.76 -7.58
C PRO A 335 -9.53 -6.07 -8.36
N ILE A 336 -9.51 -7.23 -7.67
CA ILE A 336 -9.81 -8.53 -8.31
C ILE A 336 -11.23 -8.53 -8.86
N LEU A 337 -12.22 -8.10 -8.06
CA LEU A 337 -13.61 -8.05 -8.51
C LEU A 337 -13.82 -7.05 -9.65
N LEU A 338 -13.10 -5.91 -9.63
CA LEU A 338 -13.17 -4.89 -10.68
C LEU A 338 -12.69 -5.45 -12.03
N ASP A 339 -11.52 -6.11 -12.02
CA ASP A 339 -10.97 -6.75 -13.21
C ASP A 339 -11.87 -7.90 -13.69
N LEU A 340 -12.43 -8.71 -12.77
CA LEU A 340 -13.37 -9.78 -13.11
C LEU A 340 -14.67 -9.25 -13.74
N LYS A 341 -15.22 -8.15 -13.22
CA LYS A 341 -16.41 -7.51 -13.78
C LYS A 341 -16.20 -7.09 -15.24
N SER A 342 -15.00 -6.59 -15.57
CA SER A 342 -14.68 -6.11 -16.91
C SER A 342 -14.20 -7.18 -17.88
N THR A 343 -13.44 -8.17 -17.41
CA THR A 343 -12.77 -9.15 -18.28
C THR A 343 -13.37 -10.54 -18.21
N GLY A 344 -14.00 -10.91 -17.09
CA GLY A 344 -14.41 -12.28 -16.81
C GLY A 344 -13.25 -13.27 -16.64
N ASP A 345 -12.00 -12.80 -16.67
CA ASP A 345 -10.82 -13.65 -16.65
C ASP A 345 -10.14 -13.66 -15.26
N TRP A 346 -10.09 -14.85 -14.67
CA TRP A 346 -9.43 -15.08 -13.38
C TRP A 346 -7.92 -14.89 -13.45
N GLU A 347 -7.28 -15.29 -14.55
CA GLU A 347 -5.83 -15.16 -14.70
C GLU A 347 -5.40 -13.69 -14.68
N TYR A 348 -6.12 -12.86 -15.44
CA TYR A 348 -5.92 -11.41 -15.43
C TYR A 348 -6.22 -10.80 -14.06
N ALA A 349 -7.35 -11.11 -13.45
CA ALA A 349 -7.76 -10.49 -12.19
C ALA A 349 -6.84 -10.85 -11.01
N LEU A 350 -6.32 -12.08 -10.97
CA LEU A 350 -5.48 -12.57 -9.88
C LEU A 350 -4.07 -11.96 -9.84
N ARG A 351 -3.69 -11.13 -10.83
CA ARG A 351 -2.45 -10.34 -10.83
C ARG A 351 -2.32 -9.38 -9.64
N HIS A 352 -3.46 -8.97 -9.06
CA HIS A 352 -3.52 -8.07 -7.90
C HIS A 352 -3.03 -8.72 -6.60
N ILE A 353 -2.80 -10.04 -6.60
CA ILE A 353 -2.31 -10.77 -5.44
C ILE A 353 -0.82 -10.49 -5.24
N PRO A 354 -0.38 -10.15 -4.01
CA PRO A 354 1.02 -9.87 -3.74
C PRO A 354 1.94 -11.03 -4.14
N ARG A 355 2.88 -10.77 -5.07
CA ARG A 355 3.86 -11.75 -5.56
C ARG A 355 4.59 -12.52 -4.45
N ARG A 356 4.85 -11.88 -3.31
CA ARG A 356 5.47 -12.51 -2.12
C ARG A 356 4.71 -13.74 -1.56
N LYS A 357 3.41 -13.87 -1.86
CA LYS A 357 2.58 -15.02 -1.46
C LYS A 357 2.66 -16.18 -2.45
N LEU A 358 3.25 -15.98 -3.62
CA LEU A 358 3.35 -16.97 -4.70
C LEU A 358 4.68 -17.73 -4.64
N MET A 359 4.64 -19.00 -5.06
CA MET A 359 5.81 -19.89 -5.07
C MET A 359 6.90 -19.41 -6.03
N GLU A 360 6.50 -18.94 -7.22
CA GLU A 360 7.40 -18.42 -8.26
C GLU A 360 8.39 -17.38 -7.72
N THR A 361 7.91 -16.43 -6.92
CA THR A 361 8.75 -15.38 -6.32
C THR A 361 9.79 -15.93 -5.36
N LYS A 362 9.46 -16.99 -4.59
CA LYS A 362 10.41 -17.65 -3.70
C LYS A 362 11.47 -18.41 -4.49
N ILE A 363 11.07 -19.08 -5.58
CA ILE A 363 12.00 -19.77 -6.49
C ILE A 363 12.96 -18.75 -7.11
N LEU A 364 12.44 -17.64 -7.65
CA LEU A 364 13.25 -16.57 -8.23
C LEU A 364 14.24 -15.98 -7.21
N ALA A 365 13.78 -15.74 -5.98
CA ALA A 365 14.64 -15.25 -4.90
C ALA A 365 15.74 -16.27 -4.53
N MET A 366 15.43 -17.57 -4.51
CA MET A 366 16.40 -18.64 -4.27
C MET A 366 17.42 -18.74 -5.41
N GLN A 367 16.97 -18.70 -6.67
CA GLN A 367 17.84 -18.68 -7.84
C GLN A 367 18.78 -17.47 -7.83
N LYS A 368 18.28 -16.29 -7.48
CA LYS A 368 19.11 -15.08 -7.36
C LYS A 368 20.15 -15.20 -6.25
N LYS A 369 19.80 -15.83 -5.12
CA LYS A 369 20.76 -16.10 -4.03
C LYS A 369 21.84 -17.09 -4.45
N LEU A 370 21.49 -18.13 -5.20
CA LEU A 370 22.44 -19.12 -5.73
C LEU A 370 23.40 -18.45 -6.72
N LYS A 371 22.89 -17.69 -7.69
CA LYS A 371 23.72 -16.94 -8.65
C LYS A 371 24.69 -15.96 -8.00
N ASN A 372 24.30 -15.33 -6.90
CA ASN A 372 25.13 -14.36 -6.19
C ASN A 372 26.16 -15.00 -5.24
N ASN A 373 26.11 -16.31 -4.99
CA ASN A 373 26.99 -16.98 -4.04
C ASN A 373 27.36 -18.41 -4.48
N PRO A 374 28.45 -18.57 -5.25
CA PRO A 374 28.80 -19.84 -5.90
C PRO A 374 29.12 -20.97 -4.91
N MET A 375 29.57 -20.67 -3.68
CA MET A 375 29.76 -21.69 -2.65
C MET A 375 28.44 -22.29 -2.12
N LEU A 376 27.36 -21.52 -2.10
CA LEU A 376 26.04 -22.03 -1.72
C LEU A 376 25.47 -22.95 -2.81
N GLU A 377 25.78 -22.66 -4.07
CA GLU A 377 25.39 -23.51 -5.19
C GLU A 377 26.04 -24.89 -5.09
N GLU A 378 27.35 -24.94 -4.87
CA GLU A 378 28.10 -26.19 -4.78
C GLU A 378 27.66 -27.08 -3.59
N THR A 379 27.36 -26.45 -2.44
CA THR A 379 26.88 -27.16 -1.24
C THR A 379 25.46 -27.70 -1.40
N VAL A 380 24.56 -26.94 -2.04
CA VAL A 380 23.20 -27.39 -2.37
C VAL A 380 23.26 -28.57 -3.35
N PHE A 381 24.07 -28.50 -4.40
CA PHE A 381 24.26 -29.59 -5.35
C PHE A 381 24.88 -30.85 -4.70
N LYS A 382 25.84 -30.70 -3.78
CA LYS A 382 26.40 -31.82 -3.00
C LYS A 382 25.36 -32.49 -2.11
N ASN A 383 24.48 -31.71 -1.48
CA ASN A 383 23.40 -32.24 -0.64
C ASN A 383 22.32 -32.95 -1.47
N PHE A 384 21.99 -32.45 -2.66
CA PHE A 384 21.07 -33.11 -3.60
C PHE A 384 21.62 -34.43 -4.15
N ARG A 385 22.93 -34.49 -4.43
CA ARG A 385 23.61 -35.74 -4.83
C ARG A 385 23.58 -36.77 -3.70
N LYS A 386 23.73 -36.35 -2.44
CA LYS A 386 23.61 -37.21 -1.27
C LYS A 386 22.19 -37.74 -1.04
N SER A 387 21.15 -36.93 -1.30
CA SER A 387 19.75 -37.39 -1.14
C SER A 387 19.28 -38.34 -2.24
N ASN A 388 19.88 -38.30 -3.44
CA ASN A 388 19.54 -39.18 -4.56
C ASN A 388 20.36 -40.48 -4.62
N LEU A 389 21.30 -40.70 -3.71
CA LEU A 389 22.06 -41.96 -3.61
C LEU A 389 21.24 -43.16 -3.11
N GLY A 390 19.96 -42.97 -2.76
CA GLY A 390 19.05 -44.03 -2.28
C GLY A 390 17.87 -44.40 -3.20
N ARG A 391 17.70 -43.75 -4.37
CA ARG A 391 16.62 -44.09 -5.32
C ARG A 391 17.16 -44.15 -6.75
N LYS A 392 17.57 -45.35 -7.17
CA LYS A 392 17.63 -45.71 -8.58
C LYS A 392 16.19 -45.93 -9.07
N SER A 393 15.58 -44.92 -9.67
CA SER A 393 14.50 -45.16 -10.64
C SER A 393 14.78 -44.29 -11.87
N GLU A 394 15.08 -44.95 -12.98
CA GLU A 394 15.10 -44.36 -14.31
C GLU A 394 13.76 -43.69 -14.59
N TYR A 395 13.74 -42.37 -14.62
CA TYR A 395 12.76 -41.63 -15.39
C TYR A 395 13.51 -40.64 -16.27
N PHE A 396 13.62 -41.01 -17.54
CA PHE A 396 13.97 -40.12 -18.64
C PHE A 396 13.08 -38.87 -18.56
N LEU A 397 13.70 -37.73 -18.28
CA LEU A 397 13.10 -36.41 -18.51
C LEU A 397 12.95 -36.23 -20.02
N LYS A 398 11.77 -36.57 -20.54
CA LYS A 398 11.30 -35.98 -21.80
C LYS A 398 11.11 -34.50 -21.55
N ASP A 399 11.86 -33.67 -22.27
CA ASP A 399 11.64 -32.24 -22.41
C ASP A 399 10.21 -31.99 -22.93
N ARG A 400 9.25 -31.82 -22.00
CA ARG A 400 8.01 -31.12 -22.30
C ARG A 400 8.29 -29.64 -22.08
N LYS A 401 8.55 -28.93 -23.18
CA LYS A 401 8.37 -27.48 -23.25
C LYS A 401 6.90 -27.16 -22.91
N SER A 402 6.58 -26.99 -21.64
CA SER A 402 5.38 -26.28 -21.23
C SER A 402 5.62 -24.80 -21.54
N LYS A 403 4.91 -24.27 -22.54
CA LYS A 403 4.72 -22.83 -22.67
C LYS A 403 3.84 -22.36 -21.51
N SER A 404 4.38 -22.25 -20.29
CA SER A 404 3.74 -21.48 -19.24
C SER A 404 4.02 -20.01 -19.52
N ARG A 405 3.09 -19.35 -20.19
CA ARG A 405 3.10 -17.90 -20.35
C ARG A 405 2.91 -17.33 -18.93
N SER A 406 3.94 -16.71 -18.37
CA SER A 406 3.82 -16.01 -17.09
C SER A 406 2.79 -14.90 -17.23
N LEU A 407 1.84 -14.82 -16.29
CA LEU A 407 0.76 -13.81 -16.25
C LEU A 407 1.27 -12.36 -16.20
N TYR A 408 2.58 -12.15 -16.06
CA TYR A 408 3.21 -10.86 -15.82
C TYR A 408 4.16 -10.41 -16.93
N ASN A 409 4.20 -11.09 -18.08
CA ASN A 409 5.20 -10.85 -19.13
C ASN A 409 4.76 -9.93 -20.29
N ASP A 410 3.64 -9.22 -20.21
CA ASP A 410 3.15 -8.41 -21.33
C ASP A 410 3.53 -6.90 -21.30
N ASP A 411 4.39 -6.44 -20.36
CA ASP A 411 4.81 -5.02 -20.26
C ASP A 411 6.27 -4.76 -20.72
N VAL A 412 6.70 -5.35 -21.84
CA VAL A 412 7.92 -4.92 -22.54
C VAL A 412 7.72 -5.04 -24.04
N HIS A 413 7.17 -4.00 -24.67
CA HIS A 413 7.44 -3.68 -26.08
C HIS A 413 7.34 -2.18 -26.34
#